data_AF-A0AAD8JFR2-F1
#
_entry.id   AF-A0AAD8JFR2-F1
#
_cell.length_a   1.000
_cell.length_b   1.000
_cell.length_c   1.000
_cell.angle_alpha   90.00
_cell.angle_beta   90.00
_cell.angle_gamma   90.00
#
_symmetry.space_group_name_H-M   'P 1'
#
loop_
_entity.id
_entity.type
_entity.pdbx_description
1 polymer ?
#
loop_
_entity_poly.entity_id
_entity_poly.type
_entity_poly.pdbx_seq_one_letter_code
_entity_poly.pdbx_strand_id
1 'polypeptide(L)'
;MGSRRRKKVRIFIDENDRMTFEKRINISDSWFTCLPALRILGLDNWDLSVSSFSLSFPNLTTLCLYNCTLPKKVWDLPALISLALYDFYYPYDMSDMLSRLTNLQDFTISLAFSQNHFISCPRQLVNLNIRTSSSRNECKSGNIVVLAPRIFNFTSFGIFTTTFGVPELENVNIRLQGWVQGTEEDSEKKLYHRLTNMLAGLGNAKNLTFDVESIEALNEISGLLVSLPSPFCNLNYVKLPKGYKESNMSSALRRYLLGGSPTATIFATLPQNTMKYQEVPNCLTSQKLMLDEALATNVNDRASSCRGNSDFGLWHGHEVNSDFVRLLDLIMTKYPETFEHFTAKSERVYTMKLNMLCTSVSEFLKTSLTEFNIDFITEYRDLFTDLQRWGFNVNWLLSHLKYTEDPQISQQDLHSIDSRPDDAEN
;
A
#
# COMPACT_ATOMS: atom_id res chain seq x y z
N MET A 1 -30.40 3.83 0.80
CA MET A 1 -29.32 4.79 1.11
C MET A 1 -27.98 4.10 0.85
N GLY A 2 -27.38 4.33 -0.32
CA GLY A 2 -26.12 3.69 -0.72
C GLY A 2 -24.94 4.63 -0.47
N SER A 3 -23.98 4.18 0.34
CA SER A 3 -22.71 4.88 0.55
C SER A 3 -21.94 4.96 -0.78
N ARG A 4 -21.89 6.14 -1.40
CA ARG A 4 -21.19 6.37 -2.68
C ARG A 4 -19.68 6.47 -2.44
N ARG A 5 -18.98 5.31 -2.39
CA ARG A 5 -17.51 5.25 -2.36
C ARG A 5 -16.91 5.99 -3.57
N ARG A 6 -15.85 6.79 -3.36
CA ARG A 6 -15.19 7.57 -4.42
C ARG A 6 -14.18 6.67 -5.17
N LYS A 7 -14.24 6.65 -6.50
CA LYS A 7 -13.25 5.96 -7.37
C LYS A 7 -11.93 6.74 -7.36
N LYS A 8 -10.79 6.05 -7.34
CA LYS A 8 -9.44 6.65 -7.38
C LYS A 8 -8.53 5.86 -8.33
N VAL A 9 -7.71 6.53 -9.11
CA VAL A 9 -6.69 5.93 -9.99
C VAL A 9 -5.34 6.41 -9.53
N ARG A 10 -4.38 5.50 -9.42
CA ARG A 10 -2.97 5.81 -9.19
C ARG A 10 -2.19 5.26 -10.38
N ILE A 11 -1.73 6.15 -11.24
CA ILE A 11 -0.89 5.79 -12.39
C ILE A 11 0.55 6.12 -12.01
N PHE A 12 1.43 5.15 -12.14
CA PHE A 12 2.87 5.34 -11.94
C PHE A 12 3.54 5.09 -13.28
N ILE A 13 4.10 6.16 -13.85
CA ILE A 13 4.75 6.11 -15.17
C ILE A 13 6.23 5.75 -15.01
N ASP A 14 6.83 6.05 -13.84
CA ASP A 14 8.18 5.65 -13.44
C ASP A 14 8.27 5.56 -11.89
N GLU A 15 9.31 4.93 -11.33
CA GLU A 15 9.55 4.80 -9.87
C GLU A 15 9.53 6.16 -9.15
N ASN A 16 9.83 7.24 -9.87
CA ASN A 16 9.89 8.62 -9.37
C ASN A 16 8.67 9.49 -9.75
N ASP A 17 7.83 9.09 -10.71
CA ASP A 17 6.74 9.91 -11.24
C ASP A 17 5.37 9.34 -10.84
N ARG A 18 4.73 10.03 -9.87
CA ARG A 18 3.44 9.63 -9.29
C ARG A 18 2.32 10.54 -9.79
N MET A 19 1.45 10.03 -10.66
CA MET A 19 0.19 10.69 -11.00
C MET A 19 -0.95 10.06 -10.20
N THR A 20 -1.43 10.77 -9.18
CA THR A 20 -2.58 10.33 -8.37
C THR A 20 -3.82 11.07 -8.84
N PHE A 21 -4.75 10.38 -9.50
CA PHE A 21 -6.01 10.96 -9.96
C PHE A 21 -7.16 10.53 -9.03
N GLU A 22 -7.75 11.46 -8.29
CA GLU A 22 -8.96 11.21 -7.49
C GLU A 22 -10.19 11.78 -8.19
N LYS A 23 -10.95 10.96 -8.93
CA LYS A 23 -12.24 11.37 -9.51
C LYS A 23 -13.18 10.18 -9.73
N ARG A 24 -14.49 10.43 -9.63
CA ARG A 24 -15.54 9.52 -10.09
C ARG A 24 -15.55 9.49 -11.61
N ILE A 25 -14.69 8.70 -12.23
CA ILE A 25 -14.64 8.56 -13.69
C ILE A 25 -15.14 7.16 -14.06
N ASN A 26 -16.04 7.08 -15.04
CA ASN A 26 -16.19 5.88 -15.86
C ASN A 26 -15.13 5.99 -16.96
N ILE A 27 -13.95 5.43 -16.73
CA ILE A 27 -12.89 5.39 -17.75
C ILE A 27 -13.19 4.22 -18.69
N SER A 28 -13.17 4.50 -20.00
CA SER A 28 -13.12 3.50 -21.07
C SER A 28 -11.68 3.07 -21.33
N ASP A 29 -11.49 1.87 -21.87
CA ASP A 29 -10.18 1.28 -22.22
C ASP A 29 -9.25 2.22 -23.03
N SER A 30 -9.83 3.15 -23.78
CA SER A 30 -9.13 4.15 -24.59
C SER A 30 -8.18 5.08 -23.82
N TRP A 31 -8.30 5.22 -22.50
CA TRP A 31 -7.37 6.03 -21.70
C TRP A 31 -6.02 5.33 -21.53
N PHE A 32 -6.05 4.01 -21.49
CA PHE A 32 -4.87 3.19 -21.24
C PHE A 32 -4.10 2.87 -22.52
N THR A 33 -4.78 2.89 -23.67
CA THR A 33 -4.14 2.76 -24.98
C THR A 33 -3.17 3.91 -25.28
N CYS A 34 -3.33 5.05 -24.60
CA CYS A 34 -2.43 6.21 -24.72
C CYS A 34 -1.19 6.13 -23.81
N LEU A 35 -1.02 5.04 -23.02
CA LEU A 35 0.09 4.87 -22.08
C LEU A 35 0.90 3.58 -22.39
N PRO A 36 1.55 3.48 -23.56
CA PRO A 36 2.27 2.27 -23.98
C PRO A 36 3.49 1.94 -23.09
N ALA A 37 4.01 2.93 -22.37
CA ALA A 37 5.12 2.77 -21.44
C ALA A 37 4.69 2.33 -20.03
N LEU A 38 3.38 2.28 -19.72
CA LEU A 38 2.89 2.00 -18.37
C LEU A 38 3.41 0.67 -17.82
N ARG A 39 4.17 0.74 -16.72
CA ARG A 39 4.72 -0.43 -16.01
C ARG A 39 3.98 -0.74 -14.72
N ILE A 40 3.42 0.26 -14.06
CA ILE A 40 2.84 0.13 -12.72
C ILE A 40 1.47 0.80 -12.70
N LEU A 41 0.43 0.03 -12.36
CA LEU A 41 -0.95 0.51 -12.30
C LEU A 41 -1.58 0.22 -10.94
N GLY A 42 -2.12 1.26 -10.31
CA GLY A 42 -2.90 1.17 -9.08
C GLY A 42 -4.34 1.62 -9.30
N LEU A 43 -5.33 0.79 -8.98
CA LEU A 43 -6.75 1.13 -9.07
C LEU A 43 -7.41 0.96 -7.71
N ASP A 44 -8.27 1.91 -7.32
CA ASP A 44 -9.01 1.86 -6.06
C ASP A 44 -10.51 2.21 -6.24
N ASN A 45 -11.39 1.32 -5.75
CA ASN A 45 -12.84 1.39 -5.89
C ASN A 45 -13.35 1.29 -7.34
N TRP A 46 -12.70 0.50 -8.19
CA TRP A 46 -13.08 0.34 -9.60
C TRP A 46 -14.04 -0.82 -9.84
N ASP A 47 -14.99 -0.68 -10.75
CA ASP A 47 -15.76 -1.82 -11.26
C ASP A 47 -15.19 -2.24 -12.62
N LEU A 48 -14.38 -3.29 -12.62
CA LEU A 48 -13.75 -3.87 -13.81
C LEU A 48 -14.60 -5.01 -14.40
N SER A 49 -15.76 -5.33 -13.80
CA SER A 49 -16.66 -6.36 -14.31
C SER A 49 -17.49 -5.91 -15.52
N VAL A 50 -17.48 -4.60 -15.79
CA VAL A 50 -18.16 -4.00 -16.94
C VAL A 50 -17.62 -4.62 -18.24
N SER A 51 -18.53 -5.08 -19.09
CA SER A 51 -18.22 -5.91 -20.28
C SER A 51 -17.27 -5.28 -21.30
N SER A 52 -17.08 -3.95 -21.24
CA SER A 52 -16.18 -3.20 -22.11
C SER A 52 -14.75 -3.11 -21.59
N PHE A 53 -14.45 -3.51 -20.35
CA PHE A 53 -13.10 -3.37 -19.79
C PHE A 53 -12.22 -4.59 -20.06
N SER A 54 -11.15 -4.41 -20.82
CA SER A 54 -10.12 -5.41 -21.06
C SER A 54 -8.83 -5.06 -20.31
N LEU A 55 -8.41 -5.93 -19.38
CA LEU A 55 -7.08 -5.86 -18.75
C LEU A 55 -6.03 -6.39 -19.73
N SER A 56 -5.74 -5.63 -20.79
CA SER A 56 -4.75 -5.97 -21.81
C SER A 56 -3.62 -4.94 -21.81
N PHE A 57 -2.59 -5.20 -21.01
CA PHE A 57 -1.45 -4.31 -20.86
C PHE A 57 -0.15 -5.09 -21.04
N PRO A 58 0.40 -5.16 -22.27
CA PRO A 58 1.49 -6.08 -22.59
C PRO A 58 2.78 -5.78 -21.82
N ASN A 59 2.99 -4.52 -21.43
CA ASN A 59 4.20 -4.09 -20.73
C ASN A 59 4.03 -3.90 -19.22
N LEU A 60 2.83 -4.12 -18.67
CA LEU A 60 2.57 -3.87 -17.26
C LEU A 60 3.27 -4.94 -16.40
N THR A 61 4.14 -4.50 -15.50
CA THR A 61 4.90 -5.38 -14.60
C THR A 61 4.28 -5.44 -13.20
N THR A 62 3.57 -4.40 -12.79
CA THR A 62 2.96 -4.31 -11.45
C THR A 62 1.51 -3.84 -11.52
N LEU A 63 0.60 -4.59 -10.89
CA LEU A 63 -0.81 -4.25 -10.78
C LEU A 63 -1.26 -4.30 -9.33
N CYS A 64 -1.80 -3.19 -8.82
CA CYS A 64 -2.34 -3.08 -7.48
C CYS A 64 -3.83 -2.69 -7.55
N LEU A 65 -4.71 -3.55 -7.09
CA LEU A 65 -6.15 -3.31 -7.07
C LEU A 65 -6.64 -3.23 -5.62
N TYR A 66 -7.41 -2.19 -5.30
CA TYR A 66 -7.99 -1.95 -3.98
C TYR A 66 -9.50 -1.82 -4.09
N ASN A 67 -10.26 -2.62 -3.35
CA ASN A 67 -11.73 -2.63 -3.34
C ASN A 67 -12.38 -2.53 -4.75
N CYS A 68 -11.80 -3.20 -5.74
CA CYS A 68 -12.33 -3.21 -7.09
C CYS A 68 -13.35 -4.36 -7.26
N THR A 69 -14.07 -4.43 -8.37
CA THR A 69 -14.83 -5.61 -8.79
C THR A 69 -14.06 -6.20 -9.96
N LEU A 70 -13.61 -7.45 -9.86
CA LEU A 70 -12.73 -8.04 -10.86
C LEU A 70 -13.51 -8.42 -12.14
N PRO A 71 -12.89 -8.35 -13.34
CA PRO A 71 -13.52 -8.83 -14.55
C PRO A 71 -13.72 -10.35 -14.49
N LYS A 72 -14.86 -10.82 -15.02
CA LYS A 72 -15.05 -12.24 -15.34
C LYS A 72 -14.29 -12.66 -16.61
N LYS A 73 -13.88 -11.68 -17.43
CA LYS A 73 -13.11 -11.87 -18.65
C LYS A 73 -11.62 -12.09 -18.34
N VAL A 74 -10.93 -12.64 -19.35
CA VAL A 74 -9.52 -13.03 -19.29
C VAL A 74 -8.61 -11.82 -19.09
N TRP A 75 -7.61 -11.97 -18.21
CA TRP A 75 -6.53 -11.01 -18.01
C TRP A 75 -5.41 -11.31 -19.01
N ASP A 76 -5.00 -10.31 -19.78
CA ASP A 76 -3.87 -10.40 -20.71
C ASP A 76 -2.74 -9.47 -20.26
N LEU A 77 -1.97 -9.97 -19.30
CA LEU A 77 -0.88 -9.23 -18.65
C LEU A 77 0.41 -10.07 -18.74
N PRO A 78 0.97 -10.26 -19.95
CA PRO A 78 2.07 -11.21 -20.17
C PRO A 78 3.37 -10.79 -19.45
N ALA A 79 3.60 -9.50 -19.22
CA ALA A 79 4.79 -9.01 -18.51
C ALA A 79 4.59 -8.87 -16.99
N LEU A 80 3.45 -9.28 -16.43
CA LEU A 80 3.14 -9.05 -15.02
C LEU A 80 4.01 -9.88 -14.10
N ILE A 81 4.75 -9.20 -13.23
CA ILE A 81 5.65 -9.77 -12.23
C ILE A 81 5.02 -9.69 -10.84
N SER A 82 4.32 -8.60 -10.54
CA SER A 82 3.75 -8.32 -9.22
C SER A 82 2.25 -8.01 -9.30
N LEU A 83 1.47 -8.68 -8.46
CA LEU A 83 0.03 -8.49 -8.32
C LEU A 83 -0.33 -8.29 -6.85
N ALA A 84 -1.08 -7.24 -6.55
CA ALA A 84 -1.63 -7.00 -5.23
C ALA A 84 -3.13 -6.75 -5.29
N LEU A 85 -3.91 -7.51 -4.52
CA LEU A 85 -5.37 -7.46 -4.48
C LEU A 85 -5.84 -7.23 -3.03
N TYR A 86 -6.46 -6.08 -2.73
CA TYR A 86 -6.85 -5.70 -1.36
C TYR A 86 -8.35 -5.41 -1.19
N ASP A 87 -8.97 -5.99 -0.16
CA ASP A 87 -10.36 -5.72 0.27
C ASP A 87 -11.45 -6.07 -0.76
N PHE A 88 -11.51 -7.33 -1.21
CA PHE A 88 -12.56 -7.81 -2.13
C PHE A 88 -13.28 -9.05 -1.58
N TYR A 89 -14.48 -9.29 -2.12
CA TYR A 89 -15.09 -10.62 -2.14
C TYR A 89 -14.56 -11.38 -3.36
N TYR A 90 -13.51 -12.17 -3.17
CA TYR A 90 -12.95 -13.02 -4.22
C TYR A 90 -13.74 -14.30 -4.39
N PRO A 91 -13.73 -14.91 -5.58
CA PRO A 91 -14.17 -16.28 -5.73
C PRO A 91 -13.31 -17.20 -4.86
N TYR A 92 -13.91 -18.29 -4.36
CA TYR A 92 -13.23 -19.27 -3.51
C TYR A 92 -12.06 -19.98 -4.23
N ASP A 93 -12.15 -20.09 -5.55
CA ASP A 93 -11.09 -20.61 -6.40
C ASP A 93 -10.64 -19.52 -7.38
N MET A 94 -9.36 -19.17 -7.32
CA MET A 94 -8.73 -18.19 -8.20
C MET A 94 -7.79 -18.83 -9.24
N SER A 95 -7.76 -20.16 -9.34
CA SER A 95 -6.82 -20.90 -10.20
C SER A 95 -6.89 -20.46 -11.66
N ASP A 96 -8.10 -20.29 -12.19
CA ASP A 96 -8.30 -19.90 -13.59
C ASP A 96 -7.78 -18.48 -13.87
N MET A 97 -7.92 -17.57 -12.90
CA MET A 97 -7.41 -16.20 -13.01
C MET A 97 -5.89 -16.17 -12.92
N LEU A 98 -5.32 -16.87 -11.93
CA LEU A 98 -3.89 -16.82 -11.64
C LEU A 98 -3.05 -17.64 -12.63
N SER A 99 -3.57 -18.76 -13.15
CA SER A 99 -2.86 -19.65 -14.07
C SER A 99 -2.37 -18.97 -15.36
N ARG A 100 -3.02 -17.86 -15.77
CA ARG A 100 -2.67 -17.08 -16.96
C ARG A 100 -1.56 -16.07 -16.72
N LEU A 101 -1.26 -15.73 -15.47
CA LEU A 101 -0.22 -14.77 -15.11
C LEU A 101 1.14 -15.45 -15.05
N THR A 102 1.61 -15.97 -16.19
CA THR A 102 2.72 -16.94 -16.26
C THR A 102 4.06 -16.46 -15.71
N ASN A 103 4.26 -15.14 -15.65
CA ASN A 103 5.48 -14.50 -15.15
C ASN A 103 5.33 -13.93 -13.73
N LEU A 104 4.19 -14.16 -13.07
CA LEU A 104 3.92 -13.68 -11.73
C LEU A 104 4.90 -14.30 -10.72
N GLN A 105 5.63 -13.44 -10.01
CA GLN A 105 6.60 -13.81 -8.98
C GLN A 105 6.13 -13.36 -7.59
N ASP A 106 5.45 -12.21 -7.51
CA ASP A 106 4.99 -11.58 -6.27
C ASP A 106 3.46 -11.49 -6.25
N PHE A 107 2.84 -12.14 -5.27
CA PHE A 107 1.38 -12.07 -5.10
C PHE A 107 1.01 -11.66 -3.69
N THR A 108 0.20 -10.59 -3.58
CA THR A 108 -0.39 -10.17 -2.33
C THR A 108 -1.91 -10.19 -2.42
N ILE A 109 -2.58 -10.78 -1.43
CA ILE A 109 -4.04 -10.83 -1.41
C ILE A 109 -4.61 -10.62 0.00
N SER A 110 -5.66 -9.80 0.12
CA SER A 110 -6.51 -9.74 1.31
C SER A 110 -7.71 -10.67 1.17
N LEU A 111 -7.92 -11.64 2.05
CA LEU A 111 -9.07 -12.55 2.01
C LEU A 111 -9.99 -12.36 3.22
N ALA A 112 -11.30 -12.46 2.96
CA ALA A 112 -12.28 -12.65 4.02
C ALA A 112 -12.28 -14.13 4.44
N PHE A 113 -11.94 -14.40 5.70
CA PHE A 113 -11.67 -15.75 6.21
C PHE A 113 -12.95 -16.46 6.69
N SER A 114 -13.96 -16.58 5.84
CA SER A 114 -15.22 -17.25 6.20
C SER A 114 -15.36 -18.67 5.66
N GLN A 115 -14.51 -19.09 4.71
CA GLN A 115 -14.59 -20.36 3.97
C GLN A 115 -13.22 -20.78 3.41
N ASN A 116 -13.15 -21.99 2.82
CA ASN A 116 -11.95 -22.48 2.15
C ASN A 116 -11.63 -21.67 0.91
N HIS A 117 -10.35 -21.36 0.71
CA HIS A 117 -9.84 -20.69 -0.48
C HIS A 117 -8.76 -21.53 -1.15
N PHE A 118 -8.71 -21.48 -2.47
CA PHE A 118 -7.74 -22.22 -3.26
C PHE A 118 -6.93 -21.25 -4.13
N ILE A 119 -5.62 -21.23 -3.89
CA ILE A 119 -4.65 -20.39 -4.60
C ILE A 119 -3.73 -21.34 -5.36
N SER A 120 -4.05 -21.58 -6.64
CA SER A 120 -3.15 -22.26 -7.56
C SER A 120 -2.47 -21.25 -8.46
N CYS A 121 -1.16 -21.07 -8.26
CA CYS A 121 -0.38 -20.12 -9.03
C CYS A 121 0.50 -20.83 -10.08
N PRO A 122 0.87 -20.12 -11.16
CA PRO A 122 1.79 -20.64 -12.16
C PRO A 122 3.16 -20.91 -11.54
N ARG A 123 3.99 -21.67 -12.27
CA ARG A 123 5.27 -22.21 -11.77
C ARG A 123 6.22 -21.16 -11.19
N GLN A 124 6.10 -19.88 -11.53
CA GLN A 124 7.10 -18.87 -11.18
C GLN A 124 6.85 -18.11 -9.86
N LEU A 125 5.73 -18.34 -9.17
CA LEU A 125 5.45 -17.60 -7.94
C LEU A 125 6.51 -17.90 -6.87
N VAL A 126 7.20 -16.85 -6.42
CA VAL A 126 8.27 -16.92 -5.41
C VAL A 126 7.79 -16.37 -4.07
N ASN A 127 7.02 -15.28 -4.09
CA ASN A 127 6.62 -14.53 -2.90
C ASN A 127 5.09 -14.48 -2.80
N LEU A 128 4.55 -14.92 -1.66
CA LEU A 128 3.13 -14.86 -1.36
C LEU A 128 2.87 -14.13 -0.04
N ASN A 129 2.05 -13.09 -0.08
CA ASN A 129 1.56 -12.39 1.10
C ASN A 129 0.04 -12.55 1.20
N ILE A 130 -0.44 -13.18 2.26
CA ILE A 130 -1.87 -13.29 2.52
C ILE A 130 -2.22 -12.44 3.74
N ARG A 131 -3.15 -11.52 3.54
CA ARG A 131 -3.75 -10.72 4.58
C ARG A 131 -5.16 -11.21 4.84
N THR A 132 -5.57 -11.26 6.09
CA THR A 132 -6.97 -11.52 6.43
C THR A 132 -7.54 -10.32 7.17
N SER A 133 -8.85 -10.10 7.00
CA SER A 133 -9.60 -9.00 7.61
C SER A 133 -10.63 -9.47 8.62
N SER A 134 -10.53 -10.73 9.10
CA SER A 134 -11.57 -11.35 9.94
C SER A 134 -11.94 -10.48 11.12
N SER A 135 -13.25 -10.27 11.28
CA SER A 135 -13.84 -9.75 12.51
C SER A 135 -13.54 -10.73 13.65
N ARG A 136 -13.27 -10.18 14.83
CA ARG A 136 -12.92 -10.92 16.05
C ARG A 136 -14.00 -11.91 16.51
N ASN A 137 -15.23 -11.73 16.03
CA ASN A 137 -16.42 -12.31 16.67
C ASN A 137 -17.11 -13.41 15.86
N GLU A 138 -16.87 -13.52 14.56
CA GLU A 138 -17.49 -14.57 13.73
C GLU A 138 -16.57 -14.98 12.60
N CYS A 139 -15.87 -16.11 12.71
CA CYS A 139 -15.34 -16.75 11.52
C CYS A 139 -15.29 -18.27 11.67
N LYS A 140 -15.95 -18.93 10.72
CA LYS A 140 -15.90 -20.37 10.48
C LYS A 140 -14.48 -20.75 10.06
N SER A 141 -14.08 -22.00 10.33
CA SER A 141 -12.75 -22.55 10.05
C SER A 141 -12.55 -22.86 8.56
N GLY A 142 -12.35 -21.82 7.75
CA GLY A 142 -11.89 -21.99 6.36
C GLY A 142 -10.42 -22.40 6.33
N ASN A 143 -9.97 -23.09 5.28
CA ASN A 143 -8.56 -23.39 5.05
C ASN A 143 -8.11 -22.77 3.71
N ILE A 144 -6.93 -22.16 3.70
CA ILE A 144 -6.34 -21.63 2.46
C ILE A 144 -5.35 -22.66 1.93
N VAL A 145 -5.68 -23.28 0.80
CA VAL A 145 -4.81 -24.24 0.13
C VAL A 145 -4.00 -23.51 -0.93
N VAL A 146 -2.67 -23.62 -0.85
CA VAL A 146 -1.73 -22.96 -1.75
C VAL A 146 -0.99 -24.01 -2.56
N LEU A 147 -1.19 -24.01 -3.87
CA LEU A 147 -0.42 -24.79 -4.84
C LEU A 147 0.48 -23.84 -5.64
N ALA A 148 1.72 -23.68 -5.18
CA ALA A 148 2.72 -22.82 -5.80
C ALA A 148 4.09 -23.53 -5.76
N PRO A 149 4.49 -24.29 -6.79
CA PRO A 149 5.62 -25.23 -6.72
C PRO A 149 7.00 -24.62 -6.43
N ARG A 150 7.19 -23.32 -6.72
CA ARG A 150 8.46 -22.59 -6.51
C ARG A 150 8.36 -21.51 -5.44
N ILE A 151 7.31 -21.57 -4.61
CA ILE A 151 7.16 -20.61 -3.51
C ILE A 151 8.35 -20.71 -2.57
N PHE A 152 8.90 -19.56 -2.23
CA PHE A 152 10.11 -19.44 -1.42
C PHE A 152 9.83 -18.62 -0.17
N ASN A 153 9.10 -17.52 -0.32
CA ASN A 153 8.73 -16.64 0.79
C ASN A 153 7.21 -16.62 0.97
N PHE A 154 6.77 -16.85 2.20
CA PHE A 154 5.39 -16.68 2.61
C PHE A 154 5.29 -15.70 3.77
N THR A 155 4.42 -14.70 3.65
CA THR A 155 4.04 -13.83 4.77
C THR A 155 2.54 -13.93 5.04
N SER A 156 2.20 -14.18 6.31
CA SER A 156 0.83 -14.08 6.81
C SER A 156 0.63 -12.77 7.57
N PHE A 157 -0.46 -12.06 7.28
CA PHE A 157 -0.97 -10.95 8.06
C PHE A 157 -2.33 -11.35 8.66
N GLY A 158 -2.33 -11.66 9.95
CA GLY A 158 -3.48 -12.20 10.67
C GLY A 158 -3.45 -13.71 10.85
N ILE A 159 -4.54 -14.25 11.41
CA ILE A 159 -4.63 -15.65 11.86
C ILE A 159 -5.58 -16.44 10.97
N PHE A 160 -5.04 -17.44 10.28
CA PHE A 160 -5.79 -18.32 9.39
C PHE A 160 -5.05 -19.63 9.16
N THR A 161 -5.77 -20.72 8.94
CA THR A 161 -5.16 -22.00 8.59
C THR A 161 -4.76 -22.02 7.12
N THR A 162 -3.57 -22.56 6.86
CA THR A 162 -3.03 -22.72 5.51
C THR A 162 -2.55 -24.15 5.30
N THR A 163 -2.54 -24.59 4.05
CA THR A 163 -1.91 -25.84 3.64
C THR A 163 -1.17 -25.59 2.35
N PHE A 164 0.12 -25.95 2.33
CA PHE A 164 0.97 -25.78 1.17
C PHE A 164 1.17 -27.13 0.48
N GLY A 165 0.98 -27.14 -0.85
CA GLY A 165 1.28 -28.29 -1.70
C GLY A 165 2.77 -28.43 -2.04
N VAL A 166 3.67 -27.86 -1.23
CA VAL A 166 5.11 -27.97 -1.39
C VAL A 166 5.74 -28.74 -0.22
N PRO A 167 6.80 -29.52 -0.47
CA PRO A 167 7.46 -30.30 0.57
C PRO A 167 8.18 -29.41 1.59
N GLU A 168 8.68 -28.25 1.17
CA GLU A 168 9.44 -27.32 2.03
C GLU A 168 9.06 -25.87 1.70
N LEU A 169 8.98 -25.04 2.74
CA LEU A 169 8.86 -23.59 2.64
C LEU A 169 10.14 -22.96 3.18
N GLU A 170 10.86 -22.19 2.35
CA GLU A 170 12.14 -21.65 2.80
C GLU A 170 11.95 -20.60 3.90
N ASN A 171 11.18 -19.55 3.65
CA ASN A 171 10.99 -18.46 4.60
C ASN A 171 9.50 -18.22 4.89
N VAL A 172 9.16 -18.26 6.17
CA VAL A 172 7.82 -17.99 6.68
C VAL A 172 7.90 -16.82 7.66
N ASN A 173 7.10 -15.80 7.40
CA ASN A 173 7.02 -14.58 8.18
C ASN A 173 5.59 -14.40 8.71
N ILE A 174 5.44 -14.37 10.03
CA ILE A 174 4.16 -14.31 10.72
C ILE A 174 3.99 -12.94 11.35
N ARG A 175 2.89 -12.28 11.00
CA ARG A 175 2.54 -10.95 11.48
C ARG A 175 1.09 -10.91 11.93
N LEU A 176 0.87 -10.53 13.18
CA LEU A 176 -0.49 -10.35 13.70
C LEU A 176 -0.96 -8.94 13.36
N GLN A 177 -0.26 -7.90 13.82
CA GLN A 177 -0.57 -6.48 13.60
C GLN A 177 -2.05 -6.10 13.87
N GLY A 178 -2.39 -5.91 15.14
CA GLY A 178 -3.68 -5.39 15.63
C GLY A 178 -4.74 -6.46 15.90
N TRP A 179 -4.35 -7.73 15.97
CA TRP A 179 -5.28 -8.85 16.16
C TRP A 179 -5.56 -9.17 17.62
N VAL A 180 -4.58 -8.94 18.50
CA VAL A 180 -4.69 -9.32 19.92
C VAL A 180 -5.22 -8.18 20.79
N GLN A 181 -5.04 -6.93 20.40
CA GLN A 181 -5.39 -5.78 21.24
C GLN A 181 -6.90 -5.58 21.43
N GLY A 182 -7.46 -5.88 22.60
CA GLY A 182 -8.86 -5.58 22.95
C GLY A 182 -9.86 -6.68 22.58
N THR A 183 -9.44 -7.95 22.60
CA THR A 183 -10.33 -9.11 22.50
C THR A 183 -10.93 -9.46 23.85
N GLU A 184 -12.19 -9.89 23.88
CA GLU A 184 -12.82 -10.49 25.06
C GLU A 184 -12.19 -11.87 25.37
N GLU A 185 -12.14 -12.27 26.64
CA GLU A 185 -11.44 -13.46 27.14
C GLU A 185 -11.84 -14.77 26.43
N ASP A 186 -13.13 -14.95 26.12
CA ASP A 186 -13.63 -16.12 25.38
C ASP A 186 -13.25 -16.12 23.89
N SER A 187 -13.03 -14.94 23.32
CA SER A 187 -12.56 -14.77 21.94
C SER A 187 -11.05 -15.00 21.84
N GLU A 188 -10.32 -14.70 22.91
CA GLU A 188 -8.88 -14.86 23.04
C GLU A 188 -8.46 -16.34 22.96
N LYS A 189 -9.11 -17.23 23.74
CA LYS A 189 -8.85 -18.69 23.69
C LYS A 189 -9.05 -19.27 22.29
N LYS A 190 -10.10 -18.84 21.59
CA LYS A 190 -10.37 -19.28 20.20
C LYS A 190 -9.30 -18.76 19.24
N LEU A 191 -8.85 -17.53 19.43
CA LEU A 191 -7.79 -16.91 18.64
C LEU A 191 -6.47 -17.67 18.79
N TYR A 192 -6.10 -18.01 20.02
CA TYR A 192 -4.89 -18.79 20.29
C TYR A 192 -4.94 -20.21 19.73
N HIS A 193 -6.08 -20.90 19.84
CA HIS A 193 -6.25 -22.21 19.22
C HIS A 193 -6.12 -22.14 17.68
N ARG A 194 -6.59 -21.05 17.06
CA ARG A 194 -6.40 -20.83 15.61
C ARG A 194 -4.95 -20.54 15.27
N LEU A 195 -4.24 -19.78 16.10
CA LEU A 195 -2.83 -19.49 15.92
C LEU A 195 -2.00 -20.78 15.96
N THR A 196 -2.26 -21.69 16.91
CA THR A 196 -1.55 -22.97 16.96
C THR A 196 -1.86 -23.86 15.75
N ASN A 197 -3.13 -23.91 15.31
CA ASN A 197 -3.52 -24.64 14.10
C ASN A 197 -2.87 -24.06 12.82
N MET A 198 -2.74 -22.73 12.74
CA MET A 198 -2.03 -22.06 11.66
C MET A 198 -0.54 -22.47 11.63
N LEU A 199 0.13 -22.49 12.79
CA LEU A 199 1.53 -22.92 12.88
C LEU A 199 1.72 -24.38 12.47
N ALA A 200 0.76 -25.26 12.79
CA ALA A 200 0.79 -26.65 12.33
C ALA A 200 0.78 -26.77 10.80
N GLY A 201 0.01 -25.92 10.10
CA GLY A 201 -0.01 -25.85 8.63
C GLY A 201 1.31 -25.35 8.00
N LEU A 202 2.20 -24.77 8.81
CA LEU A 202 3.49 -24.22 8.40
C LEU A 202 4.67 -25.09 8.84
N GLY A 203 4.42 -26.33 9.29
CA GLY A 203 5.43 -27.22 9.87
C GLY A 203 6.63 -27.57 8.99
N ASN A 204 6.49 -27.41 7.67
CA ASN A 204 7.54 -27.63 6.67
C ASN A 204 8.46 -26.41 6.45
N ALA A 205 8.33 -25.36 7.27
CA ALA A 205 9.17 -24.16 7.17
C ALA A 205 10.62 -24.44 7.60
N LYS A 206 11.59 -23.82 6.90
CA LYS A 206 13.00 -23.80 7.32
C LYS A 206 13.32 -22.59 8.18
N ASN A 207 12.85 -21.41 7.79
CA ASN A 207 13.18 -20.17 8.47
C ASN A 207 11.89 -19.49 8.93
N LEU A 208 11.76 -19.24 10.23
CA LEU A 208 10.62 -18.52 10.81
C LEU A 208 11.02 -17.13 11.23
N THR A 209 10.17 -16.15 10.93
CA THR A 209 10.31 -14.79 11.43
C THR A 209 8.97 -14.34 12.01
N PHE A 210 9.02 -13.59 13.11
CA PHE A 210 7.83 -13.05 13.78
C PHE A 210 7.93 -11.53 13.89
N ASP A 211 6.79 -10.84 13.86
CA ASP A 211 6.69 -9.51 14.45
C ASP A 211 6.57 -9.59 15.98
N VAL A 212 6.67 -8.43 16.64
CA VAL A 212 6.65 -8.32 18.11
C VAL A 212 5.34 -8.88 18.68
N GLU A 213 4.21 -8.48 18.11
CA GLU A 213 2.88 -8.94 18.56
C GLU A 213 2.73 -10.46 18.42
N SER A 214 3.22 -11.08 17.33
CA SER A 214 3.12 -12.53 17.14
C SER A 214 3.89 -13.30 18.21
N ILE A 215 5.12 -12.88 18.54
CA ILE A 215 5.94 -13.61 19.51
C ILE A 215 5.45 -13.39 20.94
N GLU A 216 4.91 -12.21 21.26
CA GLU A 216 4.29 -11.92 22.54
C GLU A 216 3.01 -12.75 22.75
N ALA A 217 2.12 -12.79 21.75
CA ALA A 217 0.90 -13.59 21.80
C ALA A 217 1.18 -15.09 22.02
N LEU A 218 2.24 -15.61 21.39
CA LEU A 218 2.67 -16.99 21.60
C LEU A 218 3.25 -17.22 23.01
N ASN A 219 3.90 -16.23 23.59
CA ASN A 219 4.50 -16.34 24.92
C ASN A 219 3.42 -16.29 26.02
N GLU A 220 2.37 -15.49 25.83
CA GLU A 220 1.20 -15.44 26.71
C GLU A 220 0.53 -16.81 26.85
N ILE A 221 0.48 -17.59 25.77
CA ILE A 221 -0.09 -18.95 25.79
C ILE A 221 0.90 -20.05 26.11
N SER A 222 2.05 -19.73 26.69
CA SER A 222 3.09 -20.70 27.05
C SER A 222 2.56 -21.92 27.80
N GLY A 223 1.58 -21.75 28.71
CA GLY A 223 0.92 -22.85 29.42
C GLY A 223 0.19 -23.84 28.51
N LEU A 224 -0.43 -23.37 27.42
CA LEU A 224 -1.05 -24.23 26.40
C LEU A 224 0.02 -24.93 25.54
N LEU A 225 1.13 -24.26 25.27
CA LEU A 225 2.21 -24.82 24.45
C LEU A 225 2.97 -25.97 25.13
N VAL A 226 2.93 -26.08 26.47
CA VAL A 226 3.56 -27.17 27.22
C VAL A 226 3.02 -28.54 26.82
N SER A 227 1.74 -28.65 26.48
CA SER A 227 1.12 -29.93 26.11
C SER A 227 1.20 -30.23 24.62
N LEU A 228 1.55 -29.24 23.79
CA LEU A 228 1.59 -29.40 22.35
C LEU A 228 2.98 -29.86 21.86
N PRO A 229 3.04 -30.76 20.87
CA PRO A 229 4.28 -31.08 20.18
C PRO A 229 4.72 -29.89 19.31
N SER A 230 6.01 -29.83 19.01
CA SER A 230 6.51 -28.84 18.05
C SER A 230 5.95 -29.14 16.67
N PRO A 231 5.37 -28.15 15.96
CA PRO A 231 4.87 -28.36 14.61
C PRO A 231 5.97 -28.35 13.55
N PHE A 232 7.19 -27.89 13.89
CA PHE A 232 8.27 -27.66 12.93
C PHE A 232 9.30 -28.79 12.95
N CYS A 233 9.47 -29.48 11.83
CA CYS A 233 10.37 -30.62 11.70
C CYS A 233 11.65 -30.34 10.90
N ASN A 234 11.67 -29.26 10.12
CA ASN A 234 12.76 -28.93 9.18
C ASN A 234 13.38 -27.54 9.43
N LEU A 235 13.24 -27.01 10.65
CA LEU A 235 13.64 -25.65 10.96
C LEU A 235 15.17 -25.52 11.02
N ASN A 236 15.71 -24.50 10.36
CA ASN A 236 17.08 -24.03 10.50
C ASN A 236 17.18 -22.96 11.58
N TYR A 237 16.28 -21.97 11.57
CA TYR A 237 16.28 -20.93 12.59
C TYR A 237 14.93 -20.22 12.81
N VAL A 238 14.79 -19.63 14.00
CA VAL A 238 13.80 -18.59 14.31
C VAL A 238 14.48 -17.25 14.43
N LYS A 239 14.06 -16.27 13.64
CA LYS A 239 14.49 -14.89 13.74
C LYS A 239 13.51 -14.10 14.61
N LEU A 240 14.02 -13.55 15.70
CA LEU A 240 13.25 -12.69 16.61
C LEU A 240 13.14 -11.26 16.05
N PRO A 241 12.03 -10.57 16.35
CA PRO A 241 11.87 -9.17 15.98
C PRO A 241 12.88 -8.30 16.74
N LYS A 242 13.25 -7.17 16.12
CA LYS A 242 14.19 -6.21 16.71
C LYS A 242 13.67 -5.74 18.08
N GLY A 243 14.51 -5.83 19.09
CA GLY A 243 14.17 -5.42 20.47
C GLY A 243 13.59 -6.55 21.34
N TYR A 244 13.16 -7.66 20.77
CA TYR A 244 12.74 -8.82 21.54
C TYR A 244 13.93 -9.68 21.94
N LYS A 245 14.14 -9.84 23.24
CA LYS A 245 15.25 -10.63 23.79
C LYS A 245 14.82 -12.10 23.91
N GLU A 246 15.71 -13.01 23.51
CA GLU A 246 15.51 -14.45 23.67
C GLU A 246 15.24 -14.84 25.14
N SER A 247 15.81 -14.12 26.10
CA SER A 247 15.56 -14.31 27.54
C SER A 247 14.10 -14.11 27.95
N ASN A 248 13.31 -13.38 27.16
CA ASN A 248 11.90 -13.14 27.44
C ASN A 248 11.01 -14.29 26.95
N MET A 249 11.56 -15.19 26.14
CA MET A 249 10.87 -16.37 25.63
C MET A 249 10.77 -17.44 26.72
N SER A 250 9.55 -17.88 27.01
CA SER A 250 9.33 -19.01 27.92
C SER A 250 9.97 -20.30 27.38
N SER A 251 10.38 -21.18 28.29
CA SER A 251 10.92 -22.50 27.93
C SER A 251 9.91 -23.35 27.14
N ALA A 252 8.61 -23.20 27.45
CA ALA A 252 7.52 -23.85 26.73
C ALA A 252 7.44 -23.37 25.26
N LEU A 253 7.48 -22.05 25.03
CA LEU A 253 7.49 -21.49 23.67
C LEU A 253 8.73 -21.94 22.90
N ARG A 254 9.91 -21.88 23.53
CA ARG A 254 11.17 -22.35 22.92
C ARG A 254 11.05 -23.81 22.49
N ARG A 255 10.58 -24.68 23.39
CA ARG A 255 10.39 -26.12 23.11
C ARG A 255 9.36 -26.33 22.00
N TYR A 256 8.28 -25.55 21.98
CA TYR A 256 7.26 -25.64 20.96
C TYR A 256 7.78 -25.22 19.58
N LEU A 257 8.60 -24.18 19.47
CA LEU A 257 9.15 -23.74 18.18
C LEU A 257 10.28 -24.64 17.66
N LEU A 258 11.18 -25.10 18.53
CA LEU A 258 12.41 -25.80 18.13
C LEU A 258 12.39 -27.31 18.38
N GLY A 259 11.43 -27.82 19.16
CA GLY A 259 11.49 -29.18 19.70
C GLY A 259 11.47 -30.29 18.65
N GLY A 260 10.92 -30.02 17.45
CA GLY A 260 10.95 -30.95 16.32
C GLY A 260 12.18 -30.80 15.42
N SER A 261 13.03 -29.81 15.66
CA SER A 261 14.20 -29.47 14.83
C SER A 261 15.45 -29.26 15.70
N PRO A 262 16.15 -30.33 16.11
CA PRO A 262 17.22 -30.26 17.12
C PRO A 262 18.41 -29.38 16.75
N THR A 263 18.65 -29.16 15.46
CA THR A 263 19.72 -28.31 14.93
C THR A 263 19.33 -26.84 14.81
N ALA A 264 18.06 -26.51 15.05
CA ALA A 264 17.55 -25.16 14.85
C ALA A 264 18.01 -24.19 15.94
N THR A 265 18.30 -22.95 15.56
CA THR A 265 18.75 -21.90 16.47
C THR A 265 17.85 -20.67 16.47
N ILE A 266 17.96 -19.83 17.51
CA ILE A 266 17.28 -18.53 17.58
C ILE A 266 18.30 -17.42 17.30
N PHE A 267 17.94 -16.45 16.46
CA PHE A 267 18.76 -15.27 16.20
C PHE A 267 17.97 -13.98 16.46
N ALA A 268 18.53 -13.06 17.25
CA ALA A 268 18.02 -11.70 17.39
C ALA A 268 18.61 -10.73 16.34
N THR A 269 19.80 -11.05 15.81
CA THR A 269 20.49 -10.31 14.73
C THR A 269 21.34 -11.27 13.93
N LEU A 270 21.17 -11.30 12.60
CA LEU A 270 22.00 -12.12 11.71
C LEU A 270 23.45 -11.57 11.72
N PRO A 271 24.49 -12.40 11.84
CA PRO A 271 25.83 -11.99 11.45
C PRO A 271 25.80 -11.61 9.96
N GLN A 272 26.28 -10.42 9.61
CA GLN A 272 26.36 -9.96 8.23
C GLN A 272 27.39 -10.80 7.46
N ASN A 273 26.97 -11.93 6.91
CA ASN A 273 27.66 -12.53 5.78
C ASN A 273 27.02 -12.02 4.49
N THR A 274 27.86 -11.35 3.70
CA THR A 274 27.57 -10.69 2.44
C THR A 274 27.11 -11.72 1.41
N MET A 275 25.81 -12.02 1.36
CA MET A 275 25.18 -12.46 0.13
C MET A 275 24.63 -11.23 -0.57
N LYS A 276 25.30 -10.82 -1.65
CA LYS A 276 24.80 -9.82 -2.60
C LYS A 276 23.55 -10.39 -3.28
N TYR A 277 22.39 -10.18 -2.69
CA TYR A 277 21.13 -10.15 -3.42
C TYR A 277 20.76 -8.69 -3.62
N GLN A 278 20.53 -8.34 -4.87
CA GLN A 278 20.05 -7.04 -5.29
C GLN A 278 18.64 -6.88 -4.67
N GLU A 279 18.53 -6.06 -3.64
CA GLU A 279 17.23 -5.65 -3.10
C GLU A 279 16.48 -4.92 -4.22
N VAL A 280 15.42 -5.54 -4.73
CA VAL A 280 14.39 -4.82 -5.47
C VAL A 280 13.61 -3.99 -4.45
N PRO A 281 13.42 -2.67 -4.65
CA PRO A 281 12.73 -1.83 -3.69
C PRO A 281 11.31 -2.34 -3.45
N ASN A 282 11.05 -2.83 -2.23
CA ASN A 282 9.71 -3.17 -1.74
C ASN A 282 8.86 -1.91 -1.65
N CYS A 283 8.23 -1.52 -2.75
CA CYS A 283 7.25 -0.44 -2.77
C CYS A 283 5.92 -0.97 -2.22
N LEU A 284 5.75 -1.03 -0.88
CA LEU A 284 4.43 -0.90 -0.20
C LEU A 284 4.44 -1.05 1.33
N THR A 285 5.53 -1.45 1.98
CA THR A 285 5.53 -1.62 3.45
C THR A 285 5.70 -0.30 4.22
N SER A 286 6.23 0.75 3.60
CA SER A 286 6.54 2.01 4.29
C SER A 286 5.40 3.05 4.34
N GLN A 287 4.32 2.89 3.57
CA GLN A 287 3.31 3.97 3.45
C GLN A 287 2.07 3.78 4.31
N LYS A 288 1.81 2.58 4.86
CA LYS A 288 0.69 2.36 5.80
C LYS A 288 1.11 2.38 7.27
N LEU A 289 2.38 2.07 7.58
CA LEU A 289 2.91 2.16 8.94
C LEU A 289 3.08 3.61 9.41
N MET A 290 3.45 4.56 8.54
CA MET A 290 3.66 5.96 8.95
C MET A 290 2.38 6.77 9.17
N LEU A 291 1.21 6.35 8.64
CA LEU A 291 -0.04 7.09 8.83
C LEU A 291 -0.83 6.62 10.06
N ASP A 292 -0.73 5.33 10.39
CA ASP A 292 -1.43 4.74 11.55
C ASP A 292 -0.60 4.90 12.86
N GLU A 293 0.73 4.92 12.79
CA GLU A 293 1.61 5.16 13.95
C GLU A 293 1.58 6.63 14.40
N ALA A 294 1.31 7.57 13.48
CA ALA A 294 1.10 8.98 13.81
C ALA A 294 -0.23 9.27 14.56
N LEU A 295 -1.13 8.29 14.64
CA LEU A 295 -2.41 8.39 15.38
C LEU A 295 -2.39 7.63 16.72
N ALA A 296 -1.36 6.83 17.02
CA ALA A 296 -1.36 5.92 18.17
C ALA A 296 -0.36 6.27 19.30
N THR A 297 0.61 7.17 19.10
CA THR A 297 1.50 7.60 20.19
C THR A 297 0.96 8.84 20.90
N ASN A 298 0.22 8.63 21.98
CA ASN A 298 -0.10 9.65 22.96
C ASN A 298 0.12 9.10 24.37
N VAL A 299 1.39 9.12 24.83
CA VAL A 299 1.74 9.07 26.26
C VAL A 299 2.96 9.97 26.49
N ASN A 300 2.66 11.17 27.02
CA ASN A 300 3.44 12.04 27.91
C ASN A 300 4.90 12.40 27.58
N ASP A 301 5.15 13.68 27.28
CA ASP A 301 5.45 14.70 28.31
C ASP A 301 5.84 16.02 27.64
N ARG A 302 4.93 17.00 27.64
CA ARG A 302 5.25 18.43 27.79
C ARG A 302 3.97 19.21 28.02
N ALA A 303 3.88 19.77 29.22
CA ALA A 303 2.78 20.61 29.66
C ALA A 303 2.44 21.67 28.62
N SER A 304 1.20 21.64 28.11
CA SER A 304 0.59 22.78 27.44
C SER A 304 -0.87 22.89 27.90
N SER A 305 -1.09 23.96 28.64
CA SER A 305 -2.34 24.49 29.17
C SER A 305 -3.54 24.31 28.23
N CYS A 306 -4.58 23.63 28.70
CA CYS A 306 -5.91 23.64 28.13
C CYS A 306 -6.47 25.09 28.10
N ARG A 307 -6.51 25.71 26.92
CA ARG A 307 -7.39 26.86 26.64
C ARG A 307 -7.77 26.91 25.16
N GLY A 308 -9.08 26.88 24.91
CA GLY A 308 -9.71 27.52 23.75
C GLY A 308 -9.78 26.69 22.47
N ASN A 309 -11.00 26.52 21.98
CA ASN A 309 -11.34 26.07 20.64
C ASN A 309 -10.85 27.13 19.62
N SER A 310 -9.56 27.13 19.26
CA SER A 310 -8.99 28.09 18.31
C SER A 310 -8.75 27.42 16.96
N ASP A 311 -9.30 28.00 15.88
CA ASP A 311 -9.10 27.61 14.48
C ASP A 311 -7.65 27.81 13.97
N PHE A 312 -6.70 28.00 14.88
CA PHE A 312 -5.31 28.32 14.62
C PHE A 312 -4.39 27.23 15.17
N GLY A 313 -3.41 26.81 14.38
CA GLY A 313 -2.30 25.95 14.75
C GLY A 313 -0.97 26.71 14.69
N LEU A 314 0.06 26.20 15.37
CA LEU A 314 1.41 26.77 15.35
C LEU A 314 2.29 26.00 14.37
N TRP A 315 2.89 26.70 13.41
CA TRP A 315 3.90 26.17 12.51
C TRP A 315 5.20 26.96 12.65
N HIS A 316 6.25 26.30 13.13
CA HIS A 316 7.56 26.91 13.43
C HIS A 316 7.49 28.16 14.32
N GLY A 317 6.54 28.19 15.26
CA GLY A 317 6.36 29.32 16.19
C GLY A 317 5.45 30.43 15.67
N HIS A 318 4.84 30.26 14.49
CA HIS A 318 3.91 31.23 13.89
C HIS A 318 2.49 30.67 13.82
N GLU A 319 1.50 31.51 14.15
CA GLU A 319 0.09 31.15 14.02
C GLU A 319 -0.32 31.02 12.55
N VAL A 320 -0.97 29.91 12.20
CA VAL A 320 -1.55 29.60 10.89
C VAL A 320 -2.90 28.91 11.09
N ASN A 321 -3.73 28.76 10.06
CA ASN A 321 -4.93 27.94 10.19
C ASN A 321 -4.54 26.49 10.58
N SER A 322 -5.27 25.88 11.51
CA SER A 322 -4.96 24.53 12.03
C SER A 322 -4.93 23.46 10.93
N ASP A 323 -5.76 23.59 9.89
CA ASP A 323 -5.78 22.68 8.74
C ASP A 323 -4.54 22.82 7.85
N PHE A 324 -3.82 23.94 7.94
CA PHE A 324 -2.67 24.26 7.08
C PHE A 324 -1.32 23.83 7.67
N VAL A 325 -1.23 23.52 8.97
CA VAL A 325 0.02 23.06 9.59
C VAL A 325 0.60 21.84 8.87
N ARG A 326 -0.26 20.85 8.59
CA ARG A 326 0.14 19.62 7.88
C ARG A 326 0.55 19.88 6.43
N LEU A 327 -0.09 20.85 5.77
CA LEU A 327 0.24 21.22 4.40
C LEU A 327 1.60 21.92 4.34
N LEU A 328 1.88 22.81 5.31
CA LEU A 328 3.17 23.49 5.42
C LEU A 328 4.31 22.52 5.74
N ASP A 329 4.10 21.55 6.63
CA ASP A 329 5.08 20.49 6.89
C ASP A 329 5.36 19.65 5.63
N LEU A 330 4.32 19.33 4.86
CA LEU A 330 4.47 18.59 3.61
C LEU A 330 5.26 19.40 2.56
N ILE A 331 4.95 20.69 2.40
CA ILE A 331 5.65 21.58 1.47
C ILE A 331 7.12 21.73 1.91
N MET A 332 7.39 21.96 3.20
CA MET A 332 8.76 22.08 3.72
C MET A 332 9.56 20.78 3.52
N THR A 333 8.91 19.63 3.68
CA THR A 333 9.59 18.32 3.52
C THR A 333 9.90 18.02 2.05
N LYS A 334 8.99 18.37 1.12
CA LYS A 334 9.14 18.03 -0.30
C LYS A 334 9.84 19.09 -1.14
N TYR A 335 9.62 20.36 -0.81
CA TYR A 335 10.11 21.52 -1.54
C TYR A 335 10.65 22.56 -0.54
N PRO A 336 11.69 22.21 0.25
CA PRO A 336 12.25 23.10 1.27
C PRO A 336 12.67 24.47 0.72
N GLU A 337 13.09 24.51 -0.56
CA GLU A 337 13.43 25.73 -1.28
C GLU A 337 12.28 26.76 -1.32
N THR A 338 11.02 26.31 -1.16
CA THR A 338 9.83 27.18 -1.11
C THR A 338 9.97 28.30 -0.09
N PHE A 339 10.68 28.06 1.02
CA PHE A 339 10.81 29.01 2.12
C PHE A 339 12.18 29.71 2.19
N GLU A 340 13.10 29.44 1.25
CA GLU A 340 14.49 29.89 1.31
C GLU A 340 14.65 31.43 1.37
N HIS A 341 13.77 32.16 0.70
CA HIS A 341 13.76 33.63 0.67
C HIS A 341 12.56 34.23 1.42
N PHE A 342 11.80 33.38 2.11
CA PHE A 342 10.60 33.79 2.80
C PHE A 342 10.97 34.50 4.11
N THR A 343 10.75 35.82 4.14
CA THR A 343 10.93 36.63 5.35
C THR A 343 9.79 37.63 5.48
N ALA A 344 9.41 37.95 6.72
CA ALA A 344 8.51 39.06 7.01
C ALA A 344 8.93 39.74 8.32
N LYS A 345 8.86 41.07 8.35
CA LYS A 345 9.21 41.88 9.53
C LYS A 345 8.10 41.91 10.59
N SER A 346 6.87 41.53 10.21
CA SER A 346 5.70 41.54 11.09
C SER A 346 5.07 40.16 11.11
N GLU A 347 4.78 39.67 12.30
CA GLU A 347 4.12 38.38 12.55
C GLU A 347 2.77 38.28 11.83
N ARG A 348 1.97 39.35 11.84
CA ARG A 348 0.68 39.39 11.11
C ARG A 348 0.86 39.20 9.61
N VAL A 349 1.89 39.80 9.04
CA VAL A 349 2.21 39.67 7.61
C VAL A 349 2.76 38.28 7.31
N TYR A 350 3.52 37.69 8.24
CA TYR A 350 4.03 36.33 8.14
C TYR A 350 2.89 35.31 8.07
N THR A 351 1.95 35.37 9.02
CA THR A 351 0.74 34.52 9.06
C THR A 351 -0.13 34.70 7.81
N MET A 352 -0.37 35.95 7.39
CA MET A 352 -1.15 36.23 6.18
C MET A 352 -0.52 35.56 4.95
N LYS A 353 0.80 35.70 4.77
CA LYS A 353 1.52 35.10 3.64
C LYS A 353 1.48 33.58 3.65
N LEU A 354 1.64 32.95 4.82
CA LEU A 354 1.56 31.49 4.95
C LEU A 354 0.15 30.96 4.65
N ASN A 355 -0.89 31.63 5.17
CA ASN A 355 -2.26 31.25 4.89
C ASN A 355 -2.59 31.42 3.39
N MET A 356 -2.12 32.51 2.77
CA MET A 356 -2.29 32.74 1.34
C MET A 356 -1.58 31.69 0.49
N LEU A 357 -0.35 31.30 0.83
CA LEU A 357 0.35 30.18 0.19
C LEU A 357 -0.49 28.89 0.29
N CYS A 358 -0.98 28.57 1.49
CA CYS A 358 -1.74 27.35 1.72
C CYS A 358 -3.08 27.33 1.00
N THR A 359 -3.83 28.42 1.03
CA THR A 359 -5.09 28.56 0.29
C THR A 359 -4.83 28.40 -1.20
N SER A 360 -3.85 29.11 -1.75
CA SER A 360 -3.50 29.07 -3.17
C SER A 360 -3.09 27.67 -3.63
N VAL A 361 -2.24 26.98 -2.86
CA VAL A 361 -1.82 25.61 -3.14
C VAL A 361 -3.00 24.64 -3.02
N SER A 362 -3.83 24.82 -1.99
CA SER A 362 -5.00 23.97 -1.74
C SER A 362 -6.05 24.11 -2.85
N GLU A 363 -6.34 25.35 -3.30
CA GLU A 363 -7.27 25.64 -4.39
C GLU A 363 -6.72 25.16 -5.73
N PHE A 364 -5.44 25.44 -6.02
CA PHE A 364 -4.78 24.95 -7.24
C PHE A 364 -4.84 23.43 -7.36
N LEU A 365 -4.48 22.71 -6.29
CA LEU A 365 -4.50 21.24 -6.27
C LEU A 365 -5.91 20.65 -6.25
N LYS A 366 -6.93 21.43 -5.89
CA LYS A 366 -8.35 21.01 -5.88
C LYS A 366 -9.07 21.34 -7.18
N THR A 367 -8.59 22.32 -7.93
CA THR A 367 -9.25 22.76 -9.17
C THR A 367 -9.17 21.67 -10.22
N SER A 368 -10.29 21.40 -10.86
CA SER A 368 -10.38 20.33 -11.85
C SER A 368 -9.76 20.76 -13.18
N LEU A 369 -9.03 19.86 -13.86
CA LEU A 369 -8.49 20.07 -15.23
C LEU A 369 -9.53 20.50 -16.29
N THR A 370 -10.83 20.30 -16.01
CA THR A 370 -11.93 20.73 -16.88
C THR A 370 -12.30 22.22 -16.73
N GLU A 371 -11.77 22.90 -15.71
CA GLU A 371 -11.95 24.34 -15.45
C GLU A 371 -10.70 25.15 -15.89
N PHE A 372 -9.63 24.48 -16.33
CA PHE A 372 -8.43 25.12 -16.87
C PHE A 372 -8.71 25.65 -18.28
N ASN A 373 -9.23 26.87 -18.36
CA ASN A 373 -9.19 27.69 -19.55
C ASN A 373 -7.99 28.66 -19.49
N ILE A 374 -7.76 29.39 -20.58
CA ILE A 374 -6.64 30.34 -20.69
C ILE A 374 -6.71 31.42 -19.58
N ASP A 375 -7.92 31.86 -19.22
CA ASP A 375 -8.15 32.87 -18.18
C ASP A 375 -7.72 32.33 -16.79
N PHE A 376 -8.04 31.07 -16.49
CA PHE A 376 -7.70 30.40 -15.25
C PHE A 376 -6.19 30.15 -15.12
N ILE A 377 -5.55 29.73 -16.23
CA ILE A 377 -4.08 29.58 -16.27
C ILE A 377 -3.40 30.92 -16.04
N THR A 378 -3.94 32.00 -16.62
CA THR A 378 -3.43 33.36 -16.42
C THR A 378 -3.59 33.81 -14.97
N GLU A 379 -4.76 33.56 -14.36
CA GLU A 379 -5.05 33.90 -12.97
C GLU A 379 -4.08 33.22 -11.98
N TYR A 380 -3.83 31.91 -12.14
CA TYR A 380 -2.87 31.20 -11.28
C TYR A 380 -1.42 31.57 -11.55
N ARG A 381 -1.08 31.92 -12.80
CA ARG A 381 0.25 32.44 -13.15
C ARG A 381 0.51 33.78 -12.43
N ASP A 382 -0.47 34.68 -12.43
CA ASP A 382 -0.38 35.96 -11.73
C ASP A 382 -0.30 35.74 -10.21
N LEU A 383 -1.15 34.87 -9.67
CA LEU A 383 -1.15 34.54 -8.24
C LEU A 383 0.17 33.90 -7.78
N PHE A 384 0.77 32.99 -8.56
CA PHE A 384 2.09 32.44 -8.25
C PHE A 384 3.21 33.46 -8.38
N THR A 385 3.10 34.39 -9.33
CA THR A 385 4.04 35.52 -9.46
C THR A 385 3.99 36.42 -8.23
N ASP A 386 2.82 36.67 -7.66
CA ASP A 386 2.66 37.43 -6.43
C ASP A 386 3.21 36.68 -5.20
N LEU A 387 3.06 35.35 -5.13
CA LEU A 387 3.71 34.54 -4.09
C LEU A 387 5.25 34.59 -4.19
N GLN A 388 5.80 34.60 -5.42
CA GLN A 388 7.24 34.80 -5.64
C GLN A 388 7.71 36.17 -5.16
N ARG A 389 6.94 37.23 -5.44
CA ARG A 389 7.21 38.59 -4.91
C ARG A 389 7.19 38.64 -3.38
N TRP A 390 6.46 37.72 -2.75
CA TRP A 390 6.40 37.61 -1.29
C TRP A 390 7.53 36.79 -0.67
N GLY A 391 8.41 36.23 -1.49
CA GLY A 391 9.60 35.48 -1.09
C GLY A 391 9.44 33.96 -1.15
N PHE A 392 8.33 33.44 -1.67
CA PHE A 392 8.14 31.99 -1.82
C PHE A 392 8.70 31.48 -3.16
N ASN A 393 9.51 30.43 -3.11
CA ASN A 393 9.95 29.74 -4.33
C ASN A 393 8.89 28.71 -4.77
N VAL A 394 7.96 29.14 -5.61
CA VAL A 394 6.87 28.29 -6.13
C VAL A 394 7.12 27.77 -7.55
N ASN A 395 8.39 27.60 -7.94
CA ASN A 395 8.76 27.11 -9.28
C ASN A 395 8.20 25.71 -9.59
N TRP A 396 8.00 24.89 -8.56
CA TRP A 396 7.35 23.58 -8.69
C TRP A 396 5.87 23.70 -9.06
N LEU A 397 5.16 24.73 -8.57
CA LEU A 397 3.77 25.04 -8.99
C LEU A 397 3.72 25.58 -10.42
N LEU A 398 4.64 26.46 -10.80
CA LEU A 398 4.72 27.00 -12.16
C LEU A 398 5.06 25.89 -13.19
N SER A 399 5.92 24.95 -12.82
CA SER A 399 6.23 23.78 -13.65
C SER A 399 5.01 22.88 -13.83
N HIS A 400 4.20 22.73 -12.77
CA HIS A 400 2.94 22.00 -12.83
C HIS A 400 1.90 22.72 -13.70
N LEU A 401 1.79 24.05 -13.59
CA LEU A 401 0.89 24.88 -14.40
C LEU A 401 1.27 24.84 -15.89
N LYS A 402 2.57 24.87 -16.22
CA LYS A 402 3.05 24.76 -17.61
C LYS A 402 2.70 23.41 -18.23
N TYR A 403 2.79 22.33 -17.45
CA TYR A 403 2.37 21.00 -17.90
C TYR A 403 0.87 20.91 -18.21
N THR A 404 0.04 21.74 -17.57
CA THR A 404 -1.40 21.84 -17.88
C THR A 404 -1.73 22.71 -19.09
N GLU A 405 -0.77 23.50 -19.59
CA GLU A 405 -0.90 24.42 -20.75
C GLU A 405 -0.59 23.69 -22.08
N ASP A 406 0.36 22.75 -22.07
CA ASP A 406 0.81 21.99 -23.26
C ASP A 406 -0.17 20.95 -23.88
N PRO A 407 -1.25 20.46 -23.24
CA PRO A 407 -2.18 19.51 -23.87
C PRO A 407 -3.01 20.11 -25.02
N GLN A 408 -3.12 21.44 -25.13
CA GLN A 408 -3.98 22.10 -26.13
C GLN A 408 -3.26 22.47 -27.44
N ILE A 409 -1.93 22.47 -27.49
CA ILE A 409 -1.19 22.86 -28.71
C ILE A 409 -1.19 21.74 -29.77
N SER A 410 -1.41 20.48 -29.37
CA SER A 410 -1.44 19.33 -30.29
C SER A 410 -2.73 19.21 -31.14
N GLN A 411 -3.80 19.96 -30.84
CA GLN A 411 -5.08 19.84 -31.56
C GLN A 411 -5.28 20.85 -32.69
N GLN A 412 -4.47 21.90 -32.79
CA GLN A 412 -4.65 22.93 -33.83
C GLN A 412 -3.88 22.67 -35.14
N ASP A 413 -2.87 21.80 -35.14
CA ASP A 413 -2.06 21.52 -36.35
C ASP A 413 -2.55 20.33 -37.21
N LEU A 414 -3.66 19.69 -36.83
CA LEU A 414 -4.27 18.59 -37.61
C LEU A 414 -5.46 18.99 -38.47
N HIS A 415 -5.90 20.26 -38.42
CA HIS A 415 -7.05 20.76 -39.20
C HIS A 415 -6.68 21.66 -40.39
N SER A 416 -5.39 21.81 -40.73
CA SER A 416 -4.94 22.65 -41.86
C SER A 416 -4.46 21.87 -43.09
N ILE A 417 -4.58 20.54 -43.12
CA ILE A 417 -4.26 19.70 -44.28
C ILE A 417 -5.49 18.86 -44.69
N ASP A 418 -6.61 19.50 -44.98
CA ASP A 418 -7.61 18.90 -45.87
C ASP A 418 -8.57 19.98 -46.40
N SER A 419 -8.10 20.74 -47.38
CA SER A 419 -8.94 21.62 -48.21
C SER A 419 -8.24 21.86 -49.55
N ARG A 420 -8.27 20.85 -50.42
CA ARG A 420 -8.19 21.04 -51.87
C ARG A 420 -9.45 20.44 -52.49
N PRO A 421 -10.34 21.25 -53.10
CA PRO A 421 -11.38 20.71 -53.94
C PRO A 421 -10.78 20.36 -55.30
N ASP A 422 -10.99 19.10 -55.72
CA ASP A 422 -10.97 18.71 -57.12
C ASP A 422 -12.11 19.45 -57.83
N ASP A 423 -11.77 20.37 -58.73
CA ASP A 423 -12.67 20.80 -59.80
C ASP A 423 -12.13 20.27 -61.12
N ALA A 424 -12.91 19.33 -61.67
CA ALA A 424 -12.80 18.85 -63.03
C ALA A 424 -13.37 19.91 -63.98
N GLU A 425 -12.62 20.26 -65.02
CA GLU A 425 -13.16 20.81 -66.26
C GLU A 425 -12.69 19.96 -67.45
N ASN A 426 -13.68 19.53 -68.24
CA ASN A 426 -13.71 19.14 -69.67
C ASN A 426 -12.44 18.63 -70.37
#